data_AF-A0A7G9S9K0-F1
#
_entry.id   AF-A0A7G9S9K0-F1
#
_cell.length_a   1.000
_cell.length_b   1.000
_cell.length_c   1.000
_cell.angle_alpha   90.00
_cell.angle_beta   90.00
_cell.angle_gamma   90.00
#
_symmetry.space_group_name_H-M   'P 1'
#
loop_
_entity.id
_entity.type
_entity.pdbx_description
1 polymer ?
#
loop_
_entity_poly.entity_id
_entity_poly.type
_entity_poly.pdbx_seq_one_letter_code
_entity_poly.pdbx_strand_id
1 'polypeptide(L)' 'MSATNENFMFASPWTSEDCAVLRGLHARETPMPEIARYLGRSQDDVRSKAYELGLSVISFRHSVAA' A
#
# COMPACT_ATOMS: atom_id res chain seq x y z
N MET A 1 -9.08 -7.18 -21.47
CA MET A 1 -8.51 -6.97 -20.12
C MET A 1 -8.77 -5.51 -19.78
N SER A 2 -9.96 -5.22 -19.28
CA SER A 2 -10.42 -3.85 -19.10
C SER A 2 -10.79 -3.66 -17.64
N ALA A 3 -10.11 -2.73 -16.98
CA ALA A 3 -10.64 -2.05 -15.81
C ALA A 3 -10.05 -0.63 -15.79
N THR A 4 -10.53 0.19 -16.72
CA THR A 4 -10.68 1.62 -16.53
C THR A 4 -11.36 1.83 -15.18
N ASN A 5 -10.87 2.75 -14.35
CA ASN A 5 -11.77 3.34 -13.35
C ASN A 5 -11.49 4.82 -13.15
N GLU A 6 -12.06 5.59 -14.07
CA GLU A 6 -12.45 6.97 -13.87
C GLU A 6 -13.59 7.00 -12.83
N ASN A 7 -13.25 6.95 -11.54
CA ASN A 7 -14.22 7.13 -10.47
C ASN A 7 -13.81 8.31 -9.60
N PHE A 8 -14.23 9.49 -10.04
CA PHE A 8 -14.30 10.66 -9.18
C PHE A 8 -15.28 10.34 -8.04
N MET A 9 -14.81 10.48 -6.79
CA MET A 9 -15.59 10.54 -5.53
C MET A 9 -15.69 9.30 -4.62
N PHE A 10 -15.28 8.09 -5.02
CA PHE A 10 -15.03 6.99 -4.08
C PHE A 10 -13.66 6.38 -4.33
N ALA A 11 -12.78 6.41 -3.32
CA ALA A 11 -11.42 5.88 -3.42
C ALA A 11 -11.46 4.47 -4.03
N SER A 12 -10.82 4.30 -5.18
CA SER A 12 -10.79 3.01 -5.89
C SER A 12 -10.40 1.88 -4.93
N PRO A 13 -11.07 0.72 -4.99
CA PRO A 13 -10.77 -0.41 -4.11
C PRO A 13 -9.30 -0.83 -4.28
N TRP A 14 -8.64 -1.14 -3.17
CA TRP A 14 -7.27 -1.63 -3.17
C TRP A 14 -7.19 -2.94 -3.95
N THR A 15 -6.44 -2.94 -5.05
CA THR A 15 -6.23 -4.16 -5.83
C THR A 15 -5.15 -5.04 -5.20
N SER A 16 -5.08 -6.30 -5.62
CA SER A 16 -4.00 -7.20 -5.18
C SER A 16 -2.62 -6.70 -5.64
N GLU A 17 -2.55 -6.04 -6.81
CA GLU A 17 -1.33 -5.40 -7.31
C GLU A 17 -0.93 -4.21 -6.43
N ASP A 18 -1.86 -3.33 -6.06
CA ASP A 18 -1.58 -2.20 -5.16
C ASP A 18 -1.03 -2.69 -3.81
N CYS A 19 -1.59 -3.78 -3.28
CA CYS A 19 -1.11 -4.39 -2.05
C CYS A 19 0.30 -4.97 -2.21
N ALA A 20 0.61 -5.59 -3.35
CA ALA A 20 1.94 -6.11 -3.65
C ALA A 20 2.98 -4.98 -3.77
N VAL A 21 2.62 -3.90 -4.45
CA VAL A 21 3.44 -2.69 -4.58
C VAL A 21 3.67 -2.06 -3.20
N LEU A 22 2.63 -1.90 -2.39
CA LEU A 22 2.73 -1.36 -1.05
C LEU A 22 3.67 -2.19 -0.17
N ARG A 23 3.57 -3.53 -0.20
CA ARG A 23 4.51 -4.41 0.51
C ARG A 23 5.93 -4.27 0.00
N GLY A 24 6.13 -4.25 -1.31
CA GLY A 24 7.45 -4.18 -1.93
C GLY A 24 8.17 -2.85 -1.64
N LEU A 25 7.45 -1.73 -1.72
CA LEU A 25 7.99 -0.41 -1.40
C LEU A 25 8.22 -0.25 0.11
N HIS A 26 7.29 -0.76 0.94
CA HIS A 26 7.49 -0.78 2.40
C HIS A 26 8.71 -1.61 2.81
N ALA A 27 8.95 -2.75 2.16
CA ALA A 27 10.13 -3.59 2.41
C ALA A 27 11.45 -2.91 1.98
N ARG A 28 11.38 -1.92 1.08
CA ARG A 28 12.52 -1.09 0.65
C ARG A 28 12.70 0.16 1.52
N GLU A 29 12.00 0.25 2.65
CA GLU A 29 11.97 1.43 3.53
C GLU A 29 11.59 2.72 2.79
N THR A 30 10.82 2.59 1.69
CA THR A 30 10.37 3.75 0.92
C THR A 30 9.43 4.60 1.77
N PRO A 31 9.64 5.92 1.83
CA PRO A 31 8.81 6.79 2.65
C PRO A 31 7.36 6.82 2.14
N MET A 32 6.39 6.77 3.07
CA MET A 32 4.95 6.74 2.77
C MET A 32 4.47 7.82 1.77
N PRO A 33 4.98 9.07 1.79
CA PRO A 33 4.65 10.08 0.78
C PRO A 33 4.98 9.67 -0.65
N GLU A 34 6.08 8.95 -0.84
CA GLU A 34 6.53 8.50 -2.16
C GLU A 34 5.68 7.32 -2.65
N ILE A 35 5.36 6.39 -1.75
CA ILE A 35 4.43 5.29 -2.01
C ILE A 35 3.04 5.83 -2.40
N ALA A 36 2.55 6.85 -1.68
CA ALA A 36 1.29 7.52 -1.97
C ALA A 36 1.29 8.16 -3.37
N ARG A 37 2.38 8.83 -3.75
CA ARG A 37 2.54 9.39 -5.11
C ARG A 37 2.58 8.29 -6.17
N TYR A 38 3.26 7.18 -5.89
CA TYR A 38 3.35 6.05 -6.81
C TYR A 38 1.99 5.37 -7.04
N LEU A 39 1.20 5.20 -5.98
CA LEU A 39 -0.13 4.60 -6.03
C LEU A 39 -1.24 5.59 -6.41
N GLY A 40 -0.92 6.88 -6.57
CA GLY A 40 -1.91 7.94 -6.81
C GLY A 40 -2.97 8.06 -5.70
N ARG A 41 -2.65 7.66 -4.47
CA ARG A 41 -3.55 7.68 -3.31
C ARG A 41 -3.08 8.68 -2.26
N SER A 42 -3.95 8.98 -1.29
CA SER A 42 -3.59 9.82 -0.15
C SER A 42 -2.64 9.07 0.80
N GLN A 43 -1.79 9.80 1.52
CA GLN A 43 -0.89 9.19 2.51
C GLN A 43 -1.67 8.51 3.63
N ASP A 44 -2.83 9.05 4.00
CA ASP A 44 -3.68 8.50 5.04
C ASP A 44 -4.35 7.19 4.61
N ASP A 45 -4.76 7.07 3.34
CA ASP A 45 -5.23 5.79 2.77
C ASP A 45 -4.13 4.74 2.77
N VAL A 46 -2.92 5.13 2.35
CA VAL A 46 -1.76 4.24 2.33
C VAL A 46 -1.40 3.78 3.73
N ARG A 47 -1.43 4.67 4.73
CA ARG A 47 -1.17 4.34 6.14
C ARG A 47 -2.24 3.41 6.70
N SER A 48 -3.51 3.72 6.47
CA SER A 48 -4.63 2.88 6.89
C SER A 48 -4.53 1.50 6.27
N LYS A 49 -4.17 1.43 4.97
CA LYS A 49 -3.97 0.14 4.32
C LYS A 49 -2.75 -0.60 4.82
N ALA A 50 -1.63 0.08 5.05
CA ALA A 50 -0.45 -0.52 5.63
C ALA A 50 -0.75 -1.10 7.03
N TYR A 51 -1.59 -0.41 7.81
CA TYR A 51 -2.10 -0.91 9.09
C TYR A 51 -3.00 -2.14 8.92
N GLU A 52 -3.97 -2.11 8.00
CA GLU A 52 -4.83 -3.26 7.66
C GLU A 52 -4.03 -4.48 7.18
N LEU A 53 -2.95 -4.25 6.43
CA LEU A 53 -2.04 -5.29 5.94
C LEU A 53 -1.04 -5.76 7.01
N GLY A 54 -1.08 -5.20 8.21
CA GLY A 54 -0.17 -5.53 9.30
C GLY A 54 1.27 -5.05 9.11
N LEU A 55 1.52 -4.18 8.12
CA LEU A 55 2.85 -3.65 7.81
C LEU A 55 3.34 -2.64 8.86
N SER A 56 2.43 -1.94 9.55
CA SER A 56 2.80 -0.86 10.48
C SER A 56 2.96 -1.27 11.95
N VAL A 57 2.67 -2.52 12.33
CA VAL A 57 2.70 -2.95 13.76
C VAL A 57 3.84 -3.93 14.03
N ILE A 58 4.73 -4.15 13.07
CA ILE A 58 5.95 -4.90 13.33
C ILE A 58 7.02 -3.89 13.74
N SER A 59 6.95 -3.53 15.03
CA SER A 59 8.15 -3.57 15.86
C SER A 59 8.94 -4.79 15.43
N PHE A 60 10.05 -4.53 14.74
CA PHE A 60 11.00 -5.43 14.13
C PHE A 60 11.08 -6.83 14.79
N ARG A 61 10.14 -7.71 14.49
CA ARG A 61 10.33 -9.15 14.62
C ARG A 61 10.48 -9.67 13.20
N HIS A 62 11.73 -9.77 12.80
CA HIS A 62 12.16 -10.68 11.76
C HIS A 62 11.39 -12.00 11.92
N SER A 63 10.37 -12.20 11.09
CA SER A 63 9.88 -13.54 10.80
C SER A 63 10.62 -13.98 9.55
N VAL A 64 11.85 -14.46 9.75
CA VAL A 64 12.53 -15.26 8.74
C VAL A 64 11.71 -16.53 8.54
N ALA A 65 11.15 -16.70 7.35
CA ALA A 65 10.51 -17.94 6.95
C ALA A 65 11.13 -18.39 5.62
N ALA A 66 11.64 -19.62 5.68
CA ALA A 66 12.26 -20.46 4.65
C ALA A 66 13.74 -20.17 4.33
#